data_AF-A0A359I9C8-F1
#
_entry.id   AF-A0A359I9C8-F1
#
_cell.length_a   1.000
_cell.length_b   1.000
_cell.length_c   1.000
_cell.angle_alpha   90.00
_cell.angle_beta   90.00
_cell.angle_gamma   90.00
#
_symmetry.space_group_name_H-M   'P 1'
#
loop_
_entity.id
_entity.type
_entity.pdbx_description
1 polymer ?
#
loop_
_entity_poly.entity_id
_entity_poly.type
_entity_poly.pdbx_seq_one_letter_code
_entity_poly.pdbx_strand_id
1 'polypeptide(L)'
;MRIRKRIELGSIKVFRSETATENPDGSGGNGNNTQSVPDCGIKFRLRGETLDGFGPRQPAEITDENGEKHPLMGGWNETEIAFNVSDSDIPRVLAWFDDNYHGVTEPESALLRKNRSAAVHEALKRYRKASDSSNLFTSPFRIGWRYRYSDNTCSGFHDCGVLSCFRTAPLLPVMSHQLSGKYLHTRVQVRNVSARLMYRLDATPSFTALRNRITAIDIYATKQVGMYPEDGEVAGIRSVTVDGTPRRCWYYDRYTEEDVNAQVMSDTDFRLIGSVPADEITGSDDYMTLQMSAGILADFSSLPKPEDNRPSPAGKTIHLRTEPLHLDYPEDEKSVRNLTLRGIFRRDKVKMRLYASQHRETRHLIASATGPYIRGLFGARWRWFEVEIECPMREGDFFEAITFEFTNPML
;
A
#
# COMPACT_ATOMS: atom_id res chain seq x y z
N MET A 1 -4.36 -40.36 -20.97
CA MET A 1 -3.68 -40.45 -19.64
C MET A 1 -4.59 -39.95 -18.50
N ARG A 2 -4.40 -40.38 -17.23
CA ARG A 2 -5.12 -39.77 -16.08
C ARG A 2 -4.39 -38.51 -15.61
N ILE A 3 -5.09 -37.38 -15.60
CA ILE A 3 -4.53 -36.08 -15.22
C ILE A 3 -5.19 -35.62 -13.92
N ARG A 4 -4.39 -35.08 -13.01
CA ARG A 4 -4.85 -34.47 -11.77
C ARG A 4 -4.49 -33.00 -11.76
N LYS A 5 -5.49 -32.12 -11.67
CA LYS A 5 -5.30 -30.68 -11.66
C LYS A 5 -5.88 -30.08 -10.38
N ARG A 6 -5.03 -29.39 -9.63
CA ARG A 6 -5.41 -28.58 -8.47
C ARG A 6 -5.52 -27.13 -8.92
N ILE A 7 -6.60 -26.47 -8.54
CA ILE A 7 -6.83 -25.06 -8.84
C ILE A 7 -7.16 -24.36 -7.51
N GLU A 8 -6.33 -23.40 -7.12
CA GLU A 8 -6.57 -22.58 -5.92
C GLU A 8 -7.83 -21.75 -6.10
N LEU A 9 -8.71 -21.71 -5.09
CA LEU A 9 -9.95 -20.93 -5.22
C LEU A 9 -9.70 -19.42 -5.31
N GLY A 10 -8.58 -18.94 -4.77
CA GLY A 10 -8.15 -17.55 -4.88
C GLY A 10 -7.71 -17.12 -6.28
N SER A 11 -7.46 -18.06 -7.20
CA SER A 11 -7.05 -17.77 -8.59
C SER A 11 -8.19 -17.94 -9.61
N ILE A 12 -9.40 -18.29 -9.16
CA ILE A 12 -10.59 -18.45 -10.01
C ILE A 12 -11.52 -17.27 -9.76
N LYS A 13 -12.10 -16.70 -10.82
CA LYS A 13 -13.20 -15.76 -10.64
C LYS A 13 -14.43 -16.51 -10.13
N VAL A 14 -14.88 -16.16 -8.93
CA VAL A 14 -16.04 -16.79 -8.28
C VAL A 14 -17.18 -15.80 -8.10
N PHE A 15 -18.40 -16.25 -8.38
CA PHE A 15 -19.62 -15.57 -8.00
C PHE A 15 -20.01 -16.06 -6.60
N ARG A 16 -19.96 -15.17 -5.62
CA ARG A 16 -20.25 -15.48 -4.21
C ARG A 16 -21.54 -14.78 -3.79
N SER A 17 -22.41 -15.52 -3.13
CA SER A 17 -23.56 -14.98 -2.41
C SER A 17 -23.58 -15.57 -1.01
N GLU A 18 -23.99 -14.77 -0.04
CA GLU A 18 -24.02 -15.15 1.37
C GLU A 18 -25.43 -14.92 1.91
N THR A 19 -25.96 -15.95 2.56
CA THR A 19 -27.20 -15.84 3.33
C THR A 19 -26.85 -15.95 4.81
N ALA A 20 -27.29 -14.96 5.59
CA ALA A 20 -27.28 -15.08 7.04
C ALA A 20 -28.18 -16.25 7.42
N THR A 21 -27.77 -17.04 8.40
CA THR A 21 -28.62 -18.09 8.94
C THR A 21 -29.70 -17.40 9.78
N GLU A 22 -30.84 -17.06 9.18
CA GLU A 22 -31.98 -16.49 9.90
C GLU A 22 -32.48 -17.51 10.93
N ASN A 23 -32.59 -17.09 12.18
CA ASN A 23 -33.50 -17.75 13.12
C ASN A 23 -34.92 -17.60 12.55
N PRO A 24 -35.76 -18.64 12.61
CA PRO A 24 -37.08 -18.58 12.00
C PRO A 24 -37.99 -17.74 12.90
N ASP A 25 -38.09 -16.44 12.64
CA ASP A 25 -39.23 -15.59 13.01
C ASP A 25 -39.03 -14.19 12.41
N GLY A 26 -39.82 -13.84 11.39
CA GLY A 26 -39.96 -12.44 10.94
C GLY A 26 -40.06 -12.20 9.44
N SER A 27 -41.26 -12.40 8.89
CA SER A 27 -41.84 -11.72 7.72
C SER A 27 -40.95 -10.72 6.91
N GLY A 28 -40.48 -11.17 5.76
CA GLY A 28 -40.83 -10.61 4.44
C GLY A 28 -40.41 -9.16 4.11
N GLY A 29 -39.27 -9.03 3.43
CA GLY A 29 -38.89 -7.82 2.67
C GLY A 29 -37.90 -8.16 1.56
N ASN A 30 -38.41 -8.69 0.43
CA ASN A 30 -37.60 -9.15 -0.69
C ASN A 30 -37.08 -7.94 -1.52
N GLY A 31 -35.92 -7.42 -1.16
CA GLY A 31 -35.20 -6.38 -1.89
C GLY A 31 -33.94 -6.93 -2.54
N ASN A 32 -34.06 -7.43 -3.77
CA ASN A 32 -32.92 -7.74 -4.64
C ASN A 32 -32.11 -6.44 -4.85
N ASN A 33 -30.94 -6.29 -4.21
CA ASN A 33 -30.13 -5.08 -4.32
C ASN A 33 -28.68 -5.40 -4.72
N THR A 34 -28.52 -5.99 -5.91
CA THR A 34 -27.25 -6.04 -6.66
C THR A 34 -26.94 -4.70 -7.34
N GLN A 35 -27.28 -3.56 -6.71
CA GLN A 35 -26.75 -2.27 -7.15
C GLN A 35 -25.29 -2.18 -6.72
N SER A 36 -24.39 -2.12 -7.71
CA SER A 36 -22.99 -1.78 -7.55
C SER A 36 -22.88 -0.47 -6.80
N VAL A 37 -22.15 -0.48 -5.69
CA VAL A 37 -21.85 0.76 -4.96
C VAL A 37 -21.01 1.64 -5.90
N PRO A 38 -21.46 2.87 -6.21
CA PRO A 38 -20.74 3.75 -7.12
C PRO A 38 -19.45 4.24 -6.47
N ASP A 39 -18.48 4.65 -7.29
CA ASP A 39 -17.22 5.24 -6.83
C ASP A 39 -17.50 6.56 -6.07
N CYS A 40 -16.73 6.82 -5.00
CA CYS A 40 -16.83 8.05 -4.22
C CYS A 40 -16.03 9.21 -4.80
N GLY A 41 -15.29 8.97 -5.87
CA GLY A 41 -14.43 9.97 -6.49
C GLY A 41 -13.45 10.55 -5.48
N ILE A 42 -13.03 9.75 -4.49
CA ILE A 42 -12.10 10.22 -3.47
C ILE A 42 -10.79 10.63 -4.12
N LYS A 43 -10.37 11.86 -3.82
CA LYS A 43 -9.13 12.44 -4.30
C LYS A 43 -8.24 12.72 -3.12
N PHE A 44 -6.96 12.44 -3.27
CA PHE A 44 -5.96 12.68 -2.24
C PHE A 44 -5.00 13.78 -2.68
N ARG A 45 -4.44 14.48 -1.71
CA ARG A 45 -3.29 15.36 -1.92
C ARG A 45 -2.45 15.44 -0.66
N LEU A 46 -1.27 16.02 -0.79
CA LEU A 46 -0.36 16.30 0.30
C LEU A 46 -0.31 17.81 0.55
N ARG A 47 -0.42 18.22 1.82
CA ARG A 47 -0.27 19.63 2.21
C ARG A 47 0.89 19.77 3.17
N GLY A 48 1.90 20.55 2.78
CA GLY A 48 3.05 20.82 3.64
C GLY A 48 2.65 21.48 4.96
N GLU A 49 3.20 20.96 6.06
CA GLU A 49 3.05 21.46 7.42
C GLU A 49 4.42 21.61 8.07
N THR A 50 4.54 22.58 8.97
CA THR A 50 5.76 22.77 9.76
C THR A 50 5.94 21.59 10.70
N LEU A 51 7.15 21.03 10.76
CA LEU A 51 7.47 19.97 11.70
C LEU A 51 7.95 20.58 13.03
N ASP A 52 7.30 20.22 14.13
CA ASP A 52 7.62 20.74 15.46
C ASP A 52 9.10 20.51 15.82
N GLY A 53 9.77 21.58 16.24
CA GLY A 53 11.21 21.55 16.56
C GLY A 53 12.14 21.58 15.35
N PHE A 54 11.61 21.53 14.13
CA PHE A 54 12.37 21.63 12.87
C PHE A 54 12.01 22.90 12.09
N GLY A 55 11.02 23.68 12.51
CA GLY A 55 10.54 24.83 11.75
C GLY A 55 11.58 25.95 11.53
N PRO A 56 11.50 26.66 10.40
CA PRO A 56 12.33 27.84 10.13
C PRO A 56 12.00 28.98 11.11
N ARG A 57 12.98 29.86 11.36
CA ARG A 57 12.80 31.04 12.23
C ARG A 57 12.04 32.20 11.57
N GLN A 58 11.66 32.10 10.30
CA GLN A 58 10.99 33.17 9.54
C GLN A 58 9.92 32.59 8.61
N PRO A 59 8.71 33.18 8.53
CA PRO A 59 7.61 32.67 7.71
C PRO A 59 7.87 32.84 6.20
N ALA A 60 7.80 31.75 5.45
CA ALA A 60 7.85 31.70 4.00
C ALA A 60 6.89 30.64 3.42
N GLU A 61 6.35 30.90 2.24
CA GLU A 61 5.69 29.89 1.42
C GLU A 61 6.77 29.02 0.74
N ILE A 62 6.56 27.70 0.72
CA ILE A 62 7.40 26.77 -0.04
C ILE A 62 6.69 26.38 -1.32
N THR A 63 7.45 26.19 -2.40
CA THR A 63 6.99 25.46 -3.59
C THR A 63 7.71 24.11 -3.66
N ASP A 64 6.97 23.02 -3.83
CA ASP A 64 7.53 21.67 -3.96
C ASP A 64 8.05 21.38 -5.39
N GLU A 65 8.56 20.16 -5.62
CA GLU A 65 9.08 19.76 -6.94
C GLU A 65 7.99 19.69 -8.03
N ASN A 66 6.73 19.56 -7.64
CA ASN A 66 5.59 19.53 -8.55
C ASN A 66 5.04 20.93 -8.87
N GLY A 67 5.60 21.98 -8.26
CA GLY A 67 5.10 23.36 -8.40
C GLY A 67 3.95 23.69 -7.46
N GLU A 68 3.60 22.81 -6.51
CA GLU A 68 2.55 23.07 -5.52
C GLU A 68 3.06 23.97 -4.39
N LYS A 69 2.22 24.92 -3.98
CA LYS A 69 2.52 25.89 -2.92
C LYS A 69 2.05 25.39 -1.56
N HIS A 70 2.92 25.51 -0.57
CA HIS A 70 2.68 25.10 0.81
C HIS A 70 2.86 26.30 1.76
N PRO A 71 1.80 27.09 1.98
CA PRO A 71 1.86 28.31 2.81
C PRO A 71 1.96 28.02 4.32
N LEU A 72 1.64 26.80 4.77
CA LEU A 72 1.64 26.42 6.20
C LEU A 72 2.98 25.90 6.72
N MET A 73 3.98 25.76 5.87
CA MET A 73 5.31 25.33 6.31
C MET A 73 6.13 26.46 6.94
N GLY A 74 5.78 27.71 6.66
CA GLY A 74 6.56 28.84 7.13
C GLY A 74 8.01 28.83 6.63
N GLY A 75 8.42 27.96 5.70
CA GLY A 75 9.79 27.81 5.18
C GLY A 75 10.38 26.43 5.44
N TRP A 76 11.66 26.23 5.11
CA TRP A 76 12.27 24.89 5.12
C TRP A 76 12.59 24.42 6.52
N ASN A 77 12.36 23.14 6.78
CA ASN A 77 12.80 22.51 8.02
C ASN A 77 14.31 22.65 8.18
N GLU A 78 14.80 22.77 9.41
CA GLU A 78 16.21 22.95 9.72
C GLU A 78 16.69 21.88 10.71
N THR A 79 17.93 21.46 10.55
CA THR A 79 18.58 20.48 11.43
C THR A 79 20.05 20.78 11.59
N GLU A 80 20.72 20.06 12.48
CA GLU A 80 22.13 20.21 12.79
C GLU A 80 22.92 18.98 12.38
N ILE A 81 24.05 19.22 11.73
CA ILE A 81 25.06 18.19 11.43
C ILE A 81 26.33 18.62 12.13
N ALA A 82 26.77 17.79 13.08
CA ALA A 82 27.93 18.08 13.90
C ALA A 82 28.71 16.82 14.25
N PHE A 83 30.05 16.92 14.24
CA PHE A 83 30.94 15.80 14.53
C PHE A 83 32.38 16.27 14.80
N ASN A 84 33.19 15.35 15.35
CA ASN A 84 34.61 15.59 15.61
C ASN A 84 35.48 15.37 14.37
N VAL A 85 36.45 16.26 14.18
CA VAL A 85 37.43 16.33 13.09
C VAL A 85 38.82 16.14 13.68
N SER A 86 39.67 15.35 13.03
CA SER A 86 41.07 15.19 13.45
C SER A 86 41.92 16.39 13.04
N ASP A 87 43.05 16.67 13.71
CA ASP A 87 43.90 17.81 13.36
C ASP A 87 44.35 17.79 11.90
N SER A 88 44.66 16.60 11.37
CA SER A 88 45.08 16.41 9.98
C SER A 88 43.98 16.71 8.96
N ASP A 89 42.70 16.61 9.36
CA ASP A 89 41.56 16.85 8.47
C ASP A 89 41.04 18.29 8.53
N ILE A 90 41.47 19.11 9.50
CA ILE A 90 40.99 20.49 9.68
C ILE A 90 41.14 21.32 8.39
N PRO A 91 42.30 21.34 7.70
CA PRO A 91 42.44 22.11 6.46
C PRO A 91 41.44 21.66 5.38
N ARG A 92 41.17 20.35 5.29
CA ARG A 92 40.21 19.77 4.33
C ARG A 92 38.77 20.17 4.64
N VAL A 93 38.40 20.20 5.91
CA VAL A 93 37.05 20.61 6.35
C VAL A 93 36.84 22.11 6.16
N LEU A 94 37.86 22.95 6.35
CA LEU A 94 37.77 24.38 6.04
C LEU A 94 37.58 24.61 4.53
N ALA A 95 38.36 23.89 3.71
CA ALA A 95 38.30 23.94 2.25
C ALA A 95 36.90 23.66 1.65
N TRP A 96 36.07 22.88 2.36
CA TRP A 96 34.69 22.60 1.97
C TRP A 96 33.80 23.83 1.88
N PHE A 97 34.08 24.86 2.69
CA PHE A 97 33.25 26.06 2.78
C PHE A 97 33.73 27.17 1.84
N ASP A 98 35.05 27.37 1.74
CA ASP A 98 35.69 28.46 0.97
C ASP A 98 36.22 28.03 -0.41
N ASP A 99 36.14 26.73 -0.76
CA ASP A 99 36.73 26.12 -1.96
C ASP A 99 38.26 26.16 -2.05
N ASN A 100 38.95 26.42 -0.93
CA ASN A 100 40.40 26.60 -0.93
C ASN A 100 41.15 25.36 -0.43
N TYR A 101 41.58 24.51 -1.37
CA TYR A 101 42.28 23.26 -1.06
C TYR A 101 43.82 23.39 -0.99
N HIS A 102 44.39 24.60 -1.10
CA HIS A 102 45.85 24.78 -1.13
C HIS A 102 46.57 24.28 0.14
N GLY A 103 45.90 24.25 1.29
CA GLY A 103 46.43 23.76 2.57
C GLY A 103 46.19 22.27 2.84
N VAL A 104 45.58 21.54 1.89
CA VAL A 104 45.22 20.12 2.07
C VAL A 104 46.32 19.24 1.49
N THR A 105 47.21 18.76 2.35
CA THR A 105 48.37 17.94 1.94
C THR A 105 48.15 16.45 2.17
N GLU A 106 47.39 16.08 3.18
CA GLU A 106 47.15 14.68 3.56
C GLU A 106 45.88 14.11 2.89
N PRO A 107 45.86 12.81 2.57
CA PRO A 107 44.64 12.15 2.15
C PRO A 107 43.60 12.19 3.29
N GLU A 108 42.34 12.05 2.89
CA GLU A 108 41.24 12.05 3.85
C GLU A 108 41.30 10.86 4.82
N SER A 109 41.17 11.14 6.12
CA SER A 109 41.19 10.08 7.12
C SER A 109 39.93 9.20 7.09
N ALA A 110 40.08 7.93 7.48
CA ALA A 110 38.95 7.03 7.65
C ALA A 110 37.97 7.50 8.75
N LEU A 111 38.49 8.20 9.77
CA LEU A 111 37.69 8.76 10.85
C LEU A 111 36.79 9.90 10.34
N LEU A 112 37.31 10.77 9.47
CA LEU A 112 36.51 11.85 8.87
C LEU A 112 35.34 11.30 8.06
N ARG A 113 35.63 10.31 7.18
CA ARG A 113 34.61 9.62 6.38
C ARG A 113 33.50 9.03 7.26
N LYS A 114 33.89 8.23 8.26
CA LYS A 114 32.94 7.62 9.19
C LYS A 114 32.09 8.66 9.92
N ASN A 115 32.74 9.68 10.49
CA ASN A 115 32.06 10.67 11.34
C ASN A 115 31.07 11.52 10.53
N ARG A 116 31.44 11.97 9.33
CA ARG A 116 30.52 12.78 8.52
C ARG A 116 29.36 11.96 7.97
N SER A 117 29.60 10.73 7.49
CA SER A 117 28.54 9.90 6.93
C SER A 117 27.51 9.56 8.01
N ALA A 118 27.99 9.19 9.20
CA ALA A 118 27.13 9.00 10.37
C ALA A 118 26.34 10.27 10.72
N ALA A 119 26.98 11.44 10.79
CA ALA A 119 26.31 12.68 11.19
C ALA A 119 25.22 13.14 10.21
N VAL A 120 25.47 13.04 8.89
CA VAL A 120 24.49 13.40 7.86
C VAL A 120 23.31 12.42 7.88
N HIS A 121 23.56 11.11 7.92
CA HIS A 121 22.50 10.11 7.94
C HIS A 121 21.68 10.17 9.22
N GLU A 122 22.29 10.43 10.38
CA GLU A 122 21.55 10.63 11.63
C GLU A 122 20.68 11.88 11.59
N ALA A 123 21.12 12.97 10.94
CA ALA A 123 20.28 14.16 10.75
C ALA A 123 19.05 13.86 9.89
N LEU A 124 19.23 13.14 8.77
CA LEU A 124 18.13 12.72 7.89
C LEU A 124 17.18 11.72 8.57
N LYS A 125 17.71 10.73 9.30
CA LYS A 125 16.93 9.77 10.10
C LYS A 125 16.10 10.47 11.18
N ARG A 126 16.68 11.46 11.87
CA ARG A 126 15.97 12.23 12.89
C ARG A 126 14.81 13.01 12.29
N TYR A 127 15.03 13.67 11.15
CA TYR A 127 13.98 14.37 10.41
C TYR A 127 12.84 13.42 9.99
N ARG A 128 13.18 12.26 9.42
CA ARG A 128 12.20 11.26 9.01
C ARG A 128 11.41 10.71 10.20
N LYS A 129 12.10 10.33 11.28
CA LYS A 129 11.47 9.81 12.50
C LYS A 129 10.52 10.83 13.13
N ALA A 130 10.90 12.11 13.17
CA ALA A 130 10.03 13.17 13.68
C ALA A 130 8.79 13.37 12.80
N SER A 131 8.95 13.31 11.47
CA SER A 131 7.85 13.36 10.52
C SER A 131 6.90 12.17 10.68
N ASP A 132 7.42 10.94 10.74
CA ASP A 132 6.63 9.73 10.94
C ASP A 132 5.87 9.75 12.28
N SER A 133 6.52 10.21 13.36
CA SER A 133 5.89 10.36 14.69
C SER A 133 4.75 11.39 14.67
N SER A 134 4.84 12.37 13.77
CA SER A 134 3.83 13.41 13.57
C SER A 134 2.82 13.07 12.47
N ASN A 135 2.83 11.85 11.92
CA ASN A 135 2.00 11.42 10.79
C ASN A 135 2.15 12.32 9.54
N LEU A 136 3.38 12.72 9.24
CA LEU A 136 3.73 13.51 8.06
C LEU A 136 4.53 12.65 7.06
N PHE A 137 4.15 12.76 5.80
CA PHE A 137 4.79 12.10 4.68
C PHE A 137 5.89 13.00 4.11
N THR A 138 7.06 12.41 3.84
CA THR A 138 8.25 13.11 3.34
C THR A 138 8.79 12.51 2.04
N SER A 139 8.25 11.36 1.64
CA SER A 139 8.76 10.57 0.51
C SER A 139 7.61 9.91 -0.26
N PRO A 140 7.84 9.46 -1.50
CA PRO A 140 6.81 8.81 -2.31
C PRO A 140 6.23 7.55 -1.66
N PHE A 141 4.92 7.36 -1.81
CA PHE A 141 4.20 6.16 -1.40
C PHE A 141 2.99 5.94 -2.32
N ARG A 142 2.45 4.73 -2.37
CA ARG A 142 1.17 4.46 -3.05
C ARG A 142 0.02 4.59 -2.08
N ILE A 143 -1.13 5.02 -2.58
CA ILE A 143 -2.36 5.14 -1.80
C ILE A 143 -3.52 4.43 -2.49
N GLY A 144 -4.40 3.84 -1.70
CA GLY A 144 -5.63 3.24 -2.19
C GLY A 144 -6.69 3.17 -1.11
N TRP A 145 -7.88 2.72 -1.47
CA TRP A 145 -9.00 2.71 -0.55
C TRP A 145 -9.99 1.57 -0.82
N ARG A 146 -10.88 1.32 0.14
CA ARG A 146 -12.02 0.40 0.04
C ARG A 146 -13.21 0.94 0.81
N TYR A 147 -14.42 0.63 0.38
CA TYR A 147 -15.58 0.72 1.26
C TYR A 147 -15.55 -0.39 2.28
N ARG A 148 -15.88 -0.06 3.53
CA ARG A 148 -16.28 -1.02 4.56
C ARG A 148 -17.80 -1.02 4.64
N TYR A 149 -18.40 -2.20 4.54
CA TYR A 149 -19.84 -2.38 4.60
C TYR A 149 -20.32 -2.68 6.02
N SER A 150 -21.62 -2.58 6.26
CA SER A 150 -22.27 -2.82 7.56
C SER A 150 -22.10 -4.25 8.08
N ASP A 151 -21.82 -5.21 7.19
CA ASP A 151 -21.52 -6.60 7.54
C ASP A 151 -20.00 -6.86 7.71
N ASN A 152 -19.21 -5.80 7.86
CA ASN A 152 -17.74 -5.78 7.94
C ASN A 152 -17.02 -6.34 6.72
N THR A 153 -17.71 -6.56 5.60
CA THR A 153 -17.06 -6.89 4.34
C THR A 153 -16.51 -5.62 3.68
N CYS A 154 -15.51 -5.78 2.81
CA CYS A 154 -14.93 -4.66 2.08
C CYS A 154 -15.17 -4.77 0.57
N SER A 155 -15.25 -3.62 -0.11
CA SER A 155 -15.25 -3.57 -1.58
C SER A 155 -13.92 -4.06 -2.18
N GLY A 156 -13.88 -4.14 -3.51
CA GLY A 156 -12.60 -4.27 -4.22
C GLY A 156 -11.63 -3.13 -3.85
N PHE A 157 -10.33 -3.41 -3.93
CA PHE A 157 -9.30 -2.40 -3.70
C PHE A 157 -9.26 -1.40 -4.85
N HIS A 158 -9.35 -0.13 -4.52
CA HIS A 158 -9.18 0.97 -5.46
C HIS A 158 -7.78 1.56 -5.25
N ASP A 159 -6.86 1.26 -6.15
CA ASP A 159 -5.53 1.86 -6.16
C ASP A 159 -5.56 3.22 -6.87
N CYS A 160 -5.06 4.25 -6.20
CA CYS A 160 -5.04 5.62 -6.71
C CYS A 160 -3.66 6.05 -7.22
N GLY A 161 -2.65 5.17 -7.16
CA GLY A 161 -1.30 5.44 -7.63
C GLY A 161 -0.42 6.10 -6.56
N VAL A 162 0.58 6.86 -7.01
CA VAL A 162 1.65 7.40 -6.17
C VAL A 162 1.36 8.84 -5.75
N LEU A 163 1.51 9.12 -4.45
CA LEU A 163 1.55 10.48 -3.90
C LEU A 163 2.97 10.84 -3.46
N SER A 164 3.39 12.08 -3.76
CA SER A 164 4.69 12.60 -3.37
C SER A 164 4.77 14.13 -3.49
N CYS A 165 5.33 14.83 -2.51
CA CYS A 165 5.78 16.22 -2.68
C CYS A 165 7.17 16.31 -3.33
N PHE A 166 8.01 15.28 -3.11
CA PHE A 166 9.37 15.17 -3.60
C PHE A 166 9.61 13.75 -4.10
N ARG A 167 10.30 13.63 -5.23
CA ARG A 167 10.79 12.35 -5.78
C ARG A 167 12.31 12.23 -5.70
N THR A 168 13.00 13.29 -5.28
CA THR A 168 14.44 13.28 -5.04
C THR A 168 14.79 13.44 -3.56
N ALA A 169 15.95 12.91 -3.17
CA ALA A 169 16.42 13.03 -1.80
C ALA A 169 16.68 14.49 -1.39
N PRO A 170 16.45 14.86 -0.12
CA PRO A 170 16.50 16.25 0.32
C PRO A 170 17.88 16.88 0.10
N LEU A 171 17.94 18.07 -0.51
CA LEU A 171 19.16 18.86 -0.45
C LEU A 171 19.38 19.41 0.96
N LEU A 172 20.65 19.52 1.35
CA LEU A 172 21.06 19.97 2.68
C LEU A 172 21.96 21.22 2.61
N PRO A 173 21.44 22.38 2.17
CA PRO A 173 22.21 23.62 2.11
C PRO A 173 22.59 24.09 3.51
N VAL A 174 23.85 24.49 3.66
CA VAL A 174 24.43 25.03 4.87
C VAL A 174 24.00 26.49 5.04
N MET A 175 23.37 26.78 6.18
CA MET A 175 22.95 28.13 6.58
C MET A 175 24.00 28.83 7.41
N SER A 176 24.65 28.09 8.30
CA SER A 176 25.76 28.55 9.11
C SER A 176 26.67 27.39 9.45
N HIS A 177 27.96 27.67 9.64
CA HIS A 177 28.95 26.70 10.05
C HIS A 177 29.89 27.30 11.09
N GLN A 178 30.43 26.45 11.96
CA GLN A 178 31.43 26.80 12.94
C GLN A 178 32.35 25.59 13.16
N LEU A 179 33.67 25.81 13.11
CA LEU A 179 34.66 24.82 13.49
C LEU A 179 35.40 25.34 14.73
N SER A 180 35.05 24.82 15.91
CA SER A 180 35.66 25.22 17.18
C SER A 180 36.64 24.14 17.64
N GLY A 181 37.93 24.40 17.47
CA GLY A 181 38.97 23.39 17.68
C GLY A 181 38.76 22.21 16.73
N LYS A 182 38.34 21.07 17.28
CA LYS A 182 38.10 19.81 16.55
C LYS A 182 36.63 19.52 16.30
N TYR A 183 35.72 20.41 16.66
CA TYR A 183 34.29 20.14 16.56
C TYR A 183 33.67 20.98 15.44
N LEU A 184 33.24 20.30 14.37
CA LEU A 184 32.46 20.91 13.30
C LEU A 184 30.99 20.94 13.71
N HIS A 185 30.37 22.09 13.58
CA HIS A 185 28.93 22.28 13.71
C HIS A 185 28.40 23.02 12.48
N THR A 186 27.37 22.47 11.84
CA THR A 186 26.67 23.11 10.73
C THR A 186 25.18 23.10 10.99
N ARG A 187 24.52 24.22 10.70
CA ARG A 187 23.07 24.33 10.63
C ARG A 187 22.66 24.27 9.17
N VAL A 188 21.74 23.38 8.84
CA VAL A 188 21.34 23.10 7.45
C VAL A 188 19.83 23.18 7.30
N GLN A 189 19.35 23.53 6.11
CA GLN A 189 17.96 23.31 5.74
C GLN A 189 17.79 21.89 5.21
N VAL A 190 16.66 21.27 5.48
CA VAL A 190 16.21 20.03 4.84
C VAL A 190 15.26 20.44 3.73
N ARG A 191 15.74 20.42 2.48
CA ARG A 191 14.95 20.77 1.29
C ARG A 191 14.00 19.64 0.91
N ASN A 192 12.98 19.48 1.74
CA ASN A 192 11.91 18.52 1.59
C ASN A 192 10.68 19.01 2.34
N VAL A 193 9.50 18.62 1.84
CA VAL A 193 8.21 18.99 2.43
C VAL A 193 7.73 17.84 3.33
N SER A 194 7.54 18.12 4.61
CA SER A 194 6.80 17.28 5.54
C SER A 194 5.31 17.54 5.36
N ALA A 195 4.56 16.59 4.82
CA ALA A 195 3.20 16.82 4.36
C ALA A 195 2.15 16.00 5.07
N ARG A 196 1.01 16.62 5.35
CA ARG A 196 -0.20 15.98 5.83
C ARG A 196 -0.98 15.39 4.67
N LEU A 197 -1.48 14.17 4.84
CA LEU A 197 -2.41 13.57 3.90
C LEU A 197 -3.79 14.21 4.04
N MET A 198 -4.28 14.72 2.92
CA MET A 198 -5.63 15.26 2.80
C MET A 198 -6.45 14.43 1.81
N TYR A 199 -7.76 14.40 2.01
CA TYR A 199 -8.70 13.79 1.08
C TYR A 199 -9.87 14.72 0.80
N ARG A 200 -10.55 14.47 -0.31
CA ARG A 200 -11.82 15.10 -0.67
C ARG A 200 -12.70 14.06 -1.35
N LEU A 201 -14.00 14.12 -1.12
CA LEU A 201 -15.00 13.26 -1.75
C LEU A 201 -15.78 14.07 -2.79
N ASP A 202 -15.94 13.52 -3.99
CA ASP A 202 -16.74 14.17 -5.02
C ASP A 202 -18.23 14.15 -4.59
N ALA A 203 -18.94 15.26 -4.78
CA ALA A 203 -20.33 15.44 -4.31
C ALA A 203 -21.36 14.58 -5.07
N THR A 204 -20.94 13.87 -6.11
CA THR A 204 -21.79 12.99 -6.93
C THR A 204 -21.08 11.65 -7.04
N PRO A 205 -21.65 10.55 -6.53
CA PRO A 205 -23.06 10.26 -6.25
C PRO A 205 -23.53 10.61 -4.82
N SER A 206 -24.85 10.72 -4.62
CA SER A 206 -25.44 10.87 -3.29
C SER A 206 -25.24 9.59 -2.45
N PHE A 207 -24.39 9.69 -1.43
CA PHE A 207 -24.14 8.59 -0.48
C PHE A 207 -25.29 8.35 0.50
N THR A 208 -26.31 9.22 0.53
CA THR A 208 -27.43 9.12 1.46
C THR A 208 -28.18 7.79 1.34
N ALA A 209 -28.36 7.27 0.12
CA ALA A 209 -29.00 5.97 -0.13
C ALA A 209 -28.13 4.76 0.28
N LEU A 210 -26.84 4.99 0.54
CA LEU A 210 -25.84 3.96 0.86
C LEU A 210 -25.37 4.01 2.32
N ARG A 211 -25.81 5.00 3.11
CA ARG A 211 -25.47 5.15 4.53
C ARG A 211 -25.83 3.94 5.40
N ASN A 212 -26.86 3.19 5.02
CA ASN A 212 -27.23 1.95 5.72
C ASN A 212 -26.40 0.74 5.26
N ARG A 213 -25.58 0.88 4.22
CA ARG A 213 -24.77 -0.19 3.62
C ARG A 213 -23.28 -0.02 3.86
N ILE A 214 -22.78 1.22 3.85
CA ILE A 214 -21.37 1.57 4.04
C ILE A 214 -21.21 2.13 5.46
N THR A 215 -20.23 1.64 6.19
CA THR A 215 -19.87 2.13 7.53
C THR A 215 -18.64 3.04 7.51
N ALA A 216 -17.72 2.84 6.56
CA ALA A 216 -16.56 3.70 6.37
C ALA A 216 -15.94 3.59 4.97
N ILE A 217 -15.05 4.52 4.63
CA ILE A 217 -14.04 4.38 3.58
C ILE A 217 -12.69 4.16 4.25
N ASP A 218 -12.10 3.00 4.02
CA ASP A 218 -10.81 2.59 4.56
C ASP A 218 -9.69 3.05 3.65
N ILE A 219 -8.71 3.76 4.20
CA ILE A 219 -7.60 4.33 3.45
C ILE A 219 -6.34 3.54 3.75
N TYR A 220 -5.70 3.06 2.69
CA TYR A 220 -4.49 2.27 2.76
C TYR A 220 -3.34 2.99 2.07
N ALA A 221 -2.13 2.86 2.59
CA ALA A 221 -0.91 3.33 1.96
C ALA A 221 0.16 2.24 1.95
N THR A 222 1.15 2.32 1.06
CA THR A 222 2.40 1.57 1.20
C THR A 222 3.38 2.32 2.10
N LYS A 223 4.49 1.66 2.45
CA LYS A 223 5.57 2.35 3.19
C LYS A 223 6.15 3.44 2.29
N GLN A 224 6.51 4.59 2.86
CA GLN A 224 7.19 5.61 2.07
C GLN A 224 8.61 5.12 1.72
N VAL A 225 8.93 5.19 0.42
CA VAL A 225 10.20 4.72 -0.15
C VAL A 225 11.38 5.55 0.37
N GLY A 226 12.53 4.89 0.56
CA GLY A 226 13.79 5.56 0.86
C GLY A 226 14.32 6.25 -0.39
N MET A 227 14.78 7.50 -0.27
CA MET A 227 15.31 8.28 -1.41
C MET A 227 16.85 8.26 -1.47
N TYR A 228 17.50 7.64 -0.50
CA TYR A 228 18.94 7.48 -0.39
C TYR A 228 19.27 6.19 0.37
N PRO A 229 20.43 5.57 0.11
CA PRO A 229 20.90 4.41 0.87
C PRO A 229 21.26 4.81 2.31
N GLU A 230 20.78 4.05 3.31
CA GLU A 230 21.03 4.35 4.73
C GLU A 230 22.51 4.23 5.14
N ASP A 231 23.28 3.49 4.35
CA ASP A 231 24.72 3.23 4.48
C ASP A 231 25.54 3.86 3.33
N GLY A 232 24.92 4.75 2.55
CA GLY A 232 25.58 5.53 1.50
C GLY A 232 26.80 6.34 1.97
N GLU A 233 27.68 6.66 1.02
CA GLU A 233 28.81 7.53 1.30
C GLU A 233 28.41 9.01 1.25
N VAL A 234 29.13 9.79 2.05
CA VAL A 234 29.01 11.25 2.07
C VAL A 234 30.33 11.82 1.61
N ALA A 235 30.29 12.64 0.56
CA ALA A 235 31.49 13.20 -0.06
C ALA A 235 32.00 14.49 0.62
N GLY A 236 31.22 15.06 1.55
CA GLY A 236 31.50 16.35 2.20
C GLY A 236 30.52 17.43 1.73
N ILE A 237 30.98 18.67 1.64
CA ILE A 237 30.17 19.80 1.18
C ILE A 237 30.64 20.25 -0.19
N ARG A 238 29.68 20.56 -1.08
CA ARG A 238 29.92 21.03 -2.44
C ARG A 238 29.01 22.20 -2.79
N SER A 239 29.40 22.98 -3.79
CA SER A 239 28.50 23.97 -4.39
C SER A 239 27.43 23.28 -5.22
N VAL A 240 26.17 23.51 -4.87
CA VAL A 240 24.98 23.00 -5.58
C VAL A 240 24.05 24.18 -5.82
N THR A 241 23.45 24.25 -7.02
CA THR A 241 22.45 25.28 -7.32
C THR A 241 21.14 24.96 -6.59
N VAL A 242 20.73 25.86 -5.69
CA VAL A 242 19.46 25.80 -4.96
C VAL A 242 18.70 27.09 -5.21
N ASP A 243 17.45 27.00 -5.68
CA ASP A 243 16.62 28.16 -6.04
C ASP A 243 17.34 29.12 -7.01
N GLY A 244 18.03 28.55 -8.01
CA GLY A 244 18.79 29.32 -9.01
C GLY A 244 20.11 29.93 -8.53
N THR A 245 20.47 29.77 -7.25
CA THR A 245 21.70 30.35 -6.68
C THR A 245 22.64 29.25 -6.18
N PRO A 246 23.97 29.34 -6.42
CA PRO A 246 24.93 28.40 -5.84
C PRO A 246 24.94 28.50 -4.31
N ARG A 247 24.78 27.35 -3.63
CA ARG A 247 24.88 27.23 -2.17
C ARG A 247 25.77 26.05 -1.79
N ARG A 248 26.52 26.19 -0.69
CA ARG A 248 27.26 25.08 -0.08
C ARG A 248 26.27 24.09 0.53
N CYS A 249 26.29 22.85 0.05
CA CYS A 249 25.37 21.79 0.46
C CYS A 249 26.13 20.53 0.84
N TRP A 250 25.66 19.80 1.86
CA TRP A 250 26.14 18.44 2.09
C TRP A 250 25.79 17.56 0.90
N TYR A 251 26.78 16.84 0.40
CA TYR A 251 26.70 15.98 -0.76
C TYR A 251 26.85 14.52 -0.34
N TYR A 252 25.82 13.73 -0.59
CA TYR A 252 25.71 12.33 -0.20
C TYR A 252 25.10 11.51 -1.33
N ASP A 253 25.26 10.19 -1.24
CA ASP A 253 24.68 9.25 -2.19
C ASP A 253 23.15 9.33 -2.16
N ARG A 254 22.54 9.35 -3.35
CA ARG A 254 21.11 9.52 -3.53
C ARG A 254 20.65 8.59 -4.64
N TYR A 255 19.46 8.04 -4.49
CA TYR A 255 18.84 7.30 -5.58
C TYR A 255 18.44 8.27 -6.69
N THR A 256 18.44 7.77 -7.93
CA THR A 256 17.86 8.53 -9.03
C THR A 256 16.34 8.56 -8.88
N GLU A 257 15.69 9.52 -9.53
CA GLU A 257 14.22 9.57 -9.57
C GLU A 257 13.64 8.28 -10.19
N GLU A 258 14.31 7.70 -11.18
CA GLU A 258 13.91 6.44 -11.82
C GLU A 258 13.93 5.27 -10.82
N ASP A 259 14.98 5.16 -10.02
CA ASP A 259 15.10 4.13 -8.97
C ASP A 259 14.00 4.27 -7.91
N VAL A 260 13.75 5.50 -7.44
CA VAL A 260 12.69 5.80 -6.47
C VAL A 260 11.32 5.45 -7.05
N ASN A 261 11.07 5.80 -8.30
CA ASN A 261 9.82 5.49 -9.01
C ASN A 261 9.63 3.98 -9.20
N ALA A 262 10.68 3.24 -9.56
CA ALA A 262 10.61 1.78 -9.68
C ALA A 262 10.33 1.11 -8.33
N GLN A 263 10.96 1.59 -7.27
CA GLN A 263 10.75 1.08 -5.91
C GLN A 263 9.32 1.32 -5.43
N VAL A 264 8.78 2.53 -5.60
CA VAL A 264 7.41 2.85 -5.12
C VAL A 264 6.35 2.09 -5.92
N MET A 265 6.56 1.90 -7.23
CA MET A 265 5.61 1.17 -8.09
C MET A 265 5.60 -0.34 -7.83
N SER A 266 6.72 -0.91 -7.38
CA SER A 266 6.82 -2.34 -7.04
C SER A 266 6.31 -2.68 -5.64
N ASP A 267 6.17 -1.69 -4.75
CA ASP A 267 5.63 -1.91 -3.40
C ASP A 267 4.13 -2.20 -3.45
N THR A 268 3.74 -3.35 -2.90
CA THR A 268 2.35 -3.83 -2.82
C THR A 268 1.91 -4.07 -1.37
N ASP A 269 2.74 -3.74 -0.38
CA ASP A 269 2.43 -3.91 1.05
C ASP A 269 1.57 -2.75 1.57
N PHE A 270 0.35 -2.66 1.05
CA PHE A 270 -0.64 -1.69 1.52
C PHE A 270 -1.06 -1.99 2.96
N ARG A 271 -1.20 -0.93 3.76
CA ARG A 271 -1.57 -0.98 5.18
C ARG A 271 -2.62 0.06 5.51
N LEU A 272 -3.57 -0.29 6.38
CA LEU A 272 -4.65 0.61 6.82
C LEU A 272 -4.06 1.76 7.65
N ILE A 273 -4.13 2.97 7.13
CA ILE A 273 -3.59 4.18 7.78
C ILE A 273 -4.68 5.08 8.37
N GLY A 274 -5.93 4.91 7.95
CA GLY A 274 -7.06 5.70 8.43
C GLY A 274 -8.38 5.19 7.88
N SER A 275 -9.48 5.73 8.40
CA SER A 275 -10.82 5.46 7.90
C SER A 275 -11.67 6.71 7.98
N VAL A 276 -12.54 6.92 6.99
CA VAL A 276 -13.52 8.01 6.97
C VAL A 276 -14.89 7.41 7.30
N PRO A 277 -15.47 7.69 8.48
CA PRO A 277 -16.79 7.20 8.87
C PRO A 277 -17.91 7.63 7.90
N ALA A 278 -18.93 6.78 7.73
CA ALA A 278 -20.00 7.03 6.75
C ALA A 278 -20.87 8.27 7.02
N ASP A 279 -20.95 8.71 8.27
CA ASP A 279 -21.60 9.96 8.66
C ASP A 279 -20.80 11.20 8.24
N GLU A 280 -19.46 11.08 8.19
CA GLU A 280 -18.53 12.10 7.67
C GLU A 280 -18.43 12.09 6.13
N ILE A 281 -18.93 11.04 5.46
CA ILE A 281 -19.07 10.98 3.99
C ILE A 281 -20.17 11.97 3.58
N THR A 282 -19.77 13.23 3.46
CA THR A 282 -20.53 14.32 2.89
C THR A 282 -19.70 14.88 1.74
N GLY A 283 -20.31 15.05 0.58
CA GLY A 283 -19.64 15.69 -0.56
C GLY A 283 -19.17 17.07 -0.15
N SER A 284 -17.89 17.38 -0.36
CA SER A 284 -17.31 18.67 -0.08
C SER A 284 -16.35 19.03 -1.20
N ASP A 285 -16.34 20.29 -1.61
CA ASP A 285 -15.33 20.79 -2.55
C ASP A 285 -13.98 21.06 -1.85
N ASP A 286 -13.96 21.06 -0.52
CA ASP A 286 -12.78 21.29 0.30
C ASP A 286 -12.05 20.00 0.67
N TYR A 287 -10.72 20.08 0.69
CA TYR A 287 -9.89 19.01 1.20
C TYR A 287 -9.88 19.01 2.73
N MET A 288 -10.11 17.84 3.31
CA MET A 288 -10.08 17.58 4.74
C MET A 288 -8.82 16.79 5.11
N THR A 289 -8.31 16.99 6.32
CA THR A 289 -7.19 16.20 6.85
C THR A 289 -7.66 14.79 7.19
N LEU A 290 -6.97 13.77 6.68
CA LEU A 290 -7.22 12.39 7.08
C LEU A 290 -6.85 12.22 8.56
N GLN A 291 -7.80 11.79 9.38
CA GLN A 291 -7.53 11.47 10.78
C GLN A 291 -6.78 10.15 10.86
N MET A 292 -5.58 10.19 11.44
CA MET A 292 -4.66 9.07 11.60
C MET A 292 -4.31 8.96 13.09
N SER A 293 -4.28 7.73 13.61
CA SER A 293 -3.81 7.49 14.99
C SER A 293 -2.40 8.06 15.16
N ALA A 294 -2.10 8.69 16.29
CA ALA A 294 -0.81 9.33 16.52
C ALA A 294 0.36 8.34 16.33
N GLY A 295 1.36 8.74 15.54
CA GLY A 295 2.55 7.93 15.27
C GLY A 295 2.33 6.67 14.44
N ILE A 296 1.19 6.52 13.75
CA ILE A 296 0.87 5.32 12.96
C ILE A 296 1.92 5.03 11.88
N LEU A 297 2.56 6.06 11.33
CA LEU A 297 3.62 5.90 10.34
C LEU A 297 4.93 5.37 10.94
N ALA A 298 5.18 5.61 12.24
CA ALA A 298 6.38 5.12 12.92
C ALA A 298 6.33 3.60 13.15
N ASP A 299 5.14 3.02 13.26
CA ASP A 299 4.91 1.57 13.41
C ASP A 299 4.19 0.97 12.20
N PHE A 300 4.48 1.49 11.00
CA PHE A 300 3.77 1.15 9.77
C PHE A 300 3.65 -0.36 9.49
N SER A 301 4.70 -1.14 9.80
CA SER A 301 4.75 -2.58 9.51
C SER A 301 3.76 -3.41 10.32
N SER A 302 3.31 -2.91 11.48
CA SER A 302 2.36 -3.60 12.37
C SER A 302 0.90 -3.41 11.95
N LEU A 303 0.64 -2.48 11.03
CA LEU A 303 -0.70 -2.09 10.62
C LEU A 303 -1.42 -3.21 9.85
N PRO A 304 -2.77 -3.24 9.89
CA PRO A 304 -3.56 -4.24 9.17
C PRO A 304 -3.36 -4.15 7.65
N LYS A 305 -3.28 -5.30 6.98
CA LYS A 305 -3.29 -5.40 5.51
C LYS A 305 -4.73 -5.41 4.98
N PRO A 306 -4.96 -5.00 3.72
CA PRO A 306 -6.27 -5.14 3.08
C PRO A 306 -6.83 -6.57 3.08
N GLU A 307 -5.98 -7.58 3.22
CA GLU A 307 -6.38 -8.99 3.25
C GLU A 307 -6.83 -9.48 4.63
N ASP A 308 -6.41 -8.79 5.69
CA ASP A 308 -6.77 -9.14 7.07
C ASP A 308 -8.26 -8.85 7.35
N ASN A 309 -8.83 -7.88 6.63
CA ASN A 309 -10.26 -7.54 6.66
C ASN A 309 -11.13 -8.41 5.73
N ARG A 310 -10.66 -9.59 5.30
CA ARG A 310 -11.56 -10.58 4.68
C ARG A 310 -12.53 -11.06 5.77
N PRO A 311 -13.86 -11.01 5.54
CA PRO A 311 -14.81 -11.53 6.52
C PRO A 311 -14.47 -12.98 6.84
N SER A 312 -14.31 -13.28 8.13
CA SER A 312 -14.42 -14.65 8.61
C SER A 312 -15.78 -15.17 8.16
N PRO A 313 -15.87 -16.31 7.48
CA PRO A 313 -17.16 -16.80 6.99
C PRO A 313 -18.06 -17.33 8.12
N ALA A 314 -17.66 -17.19 9.38
CA ALA A 314 -18.38 -17.61 10.57
C ALA A 314 -19.86 -17.16 10.57
N GLY A 315 -20.78 -18.13 10.72
CA GLY A 315 -22.21 -17.90 10.92
C GLY A 315 -23.03 -17.67 9.65
N LYS A 316 -22.41 -17.69 8.47
CA LYS A 316 -23.07 -17.53 7.17
C LYS A 316 -23.05 -18.83 6.36
N THR A 317 -24.06 -19.01 5.51
CA THR A 317 -24.00 -20.03 4.45
C THR A 317 -23.42 -19.39 3.20
N ILE A 318 -22.27 -19.89 2.76
CA ILE A 318 -21.65 -19.46 1.51
C ILE A 318 -22.26 -20.27 0.37
N HIS A 319 -22.74 -19.56 -0.65
CA HIS A 319 -23.00 -20.09 -1.99
C HIS A 319 -21.92 -19.55 -2.94
N LEU A 320 -21.01 -20.42 -3.36
CA LEU A 320 -19.91 -20.12 -4.26
C LEU A 320 -20.13 -20.83 -5.59
N ARG A 321 -19.96 -20.09 -6.68
CA ARG A 321 -20.01 -20.64 -8.04
C ARG A 321 -18.80 -20.17 -8.83
N THR A 322 -18.07 -21.10 -9.44
CA THR A 322 -16.92 -20.75 -10.29
C THR A 322 -17.38 -20.20 -11.64
N GLU A 323 -16.52 -19.46 -12.33
CA GLU A 323 -16.64 -19.32 -13.78
C GLU A 323 -16.39 -20.66 -14.51
N PRO A 324 -16.74 -20.79 -15.80
CA PRO A 324 -16.44 -21.99 -16.58
C PRO A 324 -14.95 -22.29 -16.65
N LEU A 325 -14.57 -23.46 -16.15
CA LEU A 325 -13.21 -23.99 -16.08
C LEU A 325 -12.95 -24.91 -17.28
N HIS A 326 -11.90 -24.63 -18.04
CA HIS A 326 -11.51 -25.43 -19.20
C HIS A 326 -10.57 -26.60 -18.87
N LEU A 327 -10.03 -26.68 -17.65
CA LEU A 327 -9.16 -27.78 -17.17
C LEU A 327 -8.02 -28.17 -18.15
N ASP A 328 -7.27 -27.17 -18.63
CA ASP A 328 -6.13 -27.24 -19.59
C ASP A 328 -6.44 -26.52 -20.90
N TYR A 329 -6.73 -27.22 -22.00
CA TYR A 329 -7.02 -26.57 -23.28
C TYR A 329 -8.52 -26.45 -23.51
N PRO A 330 -9.05 -25.24 -23.79
CA PRO A 330 -10.50 -25.02 -24.02
C PRO A 330 -11.15 -25.89 -25.09
N GLU A 331 -10.40 -26.31 -26.11
CA GLU A 331 -10.92 -27.08 -27.24
C GLU A 331 -11.03 -28.58 -26.97
N ASP A 332 -10.33 -29.08 -25.95
CA ASP A 332 -10.28 -30.51 -25.66
C ASP A 332 -11.50 -30.97 -24.87
N GLU A 333 -12.09 -32.09 -25.27
CA GLU A 333 -13.12 -32.74 -24.48
C GLU A 333 -12.50 -33.55 -23.35
N LYS A 334 -13.01 -33.38 -22.13
CA LYS A 334 -12.46 -34.01 -20.92
C LYS A 334 -13.55 -34.80 -20.23
N SER A 335 -13.17 -35.95 -19.66
CA SER A 335 -14.06 -36.73 -18.80
C SER A 335 -13.58 -36.60 -17.36
N VAL A 336 -14.31 -35.83 -16.55
CA VAL A 336 -14.05 -35.72 -15.11
C VAL A 336 -14.51 -37.00 -14.42
N ARG A 337 -13.63 -37.57 -13.60
CA ARG A 337 -13.89 -38.79 -12.82
C ARG A 337 -14.13 -38.49 -11.36
N ASN A 338 -13.30 -37.63 -10.78
CA ASN A 338 -13.42 -37.21 -9.39
C ASN A 338 -13.25 -35.69 -9.26
N LEU A 339 -14.00 -35.11 -8.34
CA LEU A 339 -13.89 -33.73 -7.89
C LEU A 339 -13.72 -33.73 -6.37
N THR A 340 -12.77 -32.94 -5.88
CA THR A 340 -12.51 -32.81 -4.44
C THR A 340 -12.38 -31.35 -4.04
N LEU A 341 -13.15 -30.93 -3.04
CA LEU A 341 -12.99 -29.65 -2.36
C LEU A 341 -11.98 -29.78 -1.21
N ARG A 342 -11.02 -28.86 -1.14
CA ARG A 342 -9.97 -28.77 -0.12
C ARG A 342 -10.14 -27.52 0.73
N GLY A 343 -9.66 -27.59 1.98
CA GLY A 343 -9.80 -26.55 2.98
C GLY A 343 -10.24 -27.11 4.34
N ILE A 344 -10.52 -26.21 5.27
CA ILE A 344 -11.04 -26.50 6.61
C ILE A 344 -12.50 -26.07 6.63
N PHE A 345 -13.42 -27.03 6.74
CA PHE A 345 -14.86 -26.76 6.79
C PHE A 345 -15.61 -28.01 7.26
N ARG A 346 -16.89 -27.84 7.60
CA ARG A 346 -17.80 -28.95 7.93
C ARG A 346 -18.10 -29.84 6.72
N ARG A 347 -17.34 -30.92 6.59
CA ARG A 347 -17.47 -31.89 5.49
C ARG A 347 -18.85 -32.54 5.39
N ASP A 348 -19.59 -32.64 6.48
CA ASP A 348 -20.94 -33.22 6.54
C ASP A 348 -22.05 -32.26 6.04
N LYS A 349 -21.74 -30.97 5.91
CA LYS A 349 -22.72 -29.92 5.60
C LYS A 349 -22.49 -29.21 4.26
N VAL A 350 -21.40 -29.51 3.57
CA VAL A 350 -21.15 -28.98 2.23
C VAL A 350 -22.02 -29.71 1.20
N LYS A 351 -22.63 -28.96 0.29
CA LYS A 351 -23.21 -29.48 -0.94
C LYS A 351 -22.35 -29.01 -2.11
N MET A 352 -22.03 -29.91 -3.00
CA MET A 352 -21.27 -29.63 -4.21
C MET A 352 -22.09 -30.04 -5.43
N ARG A 353 -22.14 -29.18 -6.45
CA ARG A 353 -22.71 -29.49 -7.76
C ARG A 353 -21.66 -29.22 -8.83
N LEU A 354 -21.58 -30.14 -9.80
CA LEU A 354 -20.70 -30.03 -10.95
C LEU A 354 -21.58 -29.92 -12.19
N TYR A 355 -21.41 -28.82 -12.92
CA TYR A 355 -22.00 -28.61 -14.22
C TYR A 355 -20.96 -28.79 -15.31
N ALA A 356 -21.41 -29.17 -16.50
CA ALA A 356 -20.56 -29.27 -17.67
C ALA A 356 -21.25 -28.76 -18.93
N SER A 357 -20.44 -28.42 -19.93
CA SER A 357 -20.90 -27.79 -21.16
C SER A 357 -19.97 -28.05 -22.35
N GLN A 358 -20.55 -28.14 -23.56
CA GLN A 358 -19.82 -28.15 -24.84
C GLN A 358 -19.50 -26.73 -25.33
N HIS A 359 -20.47 -25.82 -25.19
CA HIS A 359 -20.38 -24.43 -25.59
C HIS A 359 -20.61 -23.59 -24.35
N ARG A 360 -19.61 -22.79 -23.92
CA ARG A 360 -19.46 -22.04 -22.65
C ARG A 360 -20.75 -21.52 -21.97
N GLU A 361 -21.82 -21.31 -22.71
CA GLU A 361 -23.12 -20.77 -22.33
C GLU A 361 -24.14 -21.83 -21.82
N THR A 362 -24.16 -23.04 -22.38
CA THR A 362 -25.21 -24.05 -22.10
C THR A 362 -24.78 -25.02 -21.01
N ARG A 363 -25.27 -24.85 -19.78
CA ARG A 363 -24.86 -25.65 -18.63
C ARG A 363 -25.77 -26.85 -18.37
N HIS A 364 -25.18 -28.02 -18.14
CA HIS A 364 -25.89 -29.22 -17.70
C HIS A 364 -25.35 -29.67 -16.35
N LEU A 365 -26.23 -29.90 -15.37
CA LEU A 365 -25.84 -30.52 -14.11
C LEU A 365 -25.45 -31.98 -14.39
N ILE A 366 -24.18 -32.33 -14.16
CA ILE A 366 -23.68 -33.69 -14.42
C ILE A 366 -23.47 -34.48 -13.14
N ALA A 367 -23.33 -33.81 -11.99
CA ALA A 367 -23.22 -34.47 -10.71
C ALA A 367 -23.56 -33.55 -9.53
N SER A 368 -24.04 -34.14 -8.44
CA SER A 368 -24.22 -33.46 -7.16
C SER A 368 -23.88 -34.39 -6.00
N ALA A 369 -23.28 -33.85 -4.94
CA ALA A 369 -23.00 -34.60 -3.72
C ALA A 369 -23.25 -33.74 -2.48
N THR A 370 -23.61 -34.41 -1.38
CA THR A 370 -23.48 -33.84 -0.03
C THR A 370 -22.19 -34.39 0.55
N GLY A 371 -21.20 -33.52 0.72
CA GLY A 371 -19.83 -33.87 1.08
C GLY A 371 -18.78 -33.25 0.15
N PRO A 372 -17.50 -33.22 0.57
CA PRO A 372 -16.42 -32.55 -0.16
C PRO A 372 -15.91 -33.31 -1.39
N TYR A 373 -16.59 -34.39 -1.79
CA TYR A 373 -16.14 -35.28 -2.83
C TYR A 373 -17.30 -35.63 -3.77
N ILE A 374 -17.07 -35.49 -5.07
CA ILE A 374 -17.84 -36.18 -6.10
C ILE A 374 -16.91 -37.24 -6.68
N ARG A 375 -17.30 -38.53 -6.61
CA ARG A 375 -16.46 -39.65 -7.04
C ARG A 375 -17.20 -40.56 -7.98
N GLY A 376 -16.44 -41.28 -8.80
CA GLY A 376 -17.00 -42.34 -9.64
C GLY A 376 -17.87 -41.80 -10.75
N LEU A 377 -17.57 -40.60 -11.27
CA LEU A 377 -18.19 -40.11 -12.48
C LEU A 377 -17.68 -40.92 -13.67
N PHE A 378 -18.62 -41.44 -14.44
CA PHE A 378 -18.39 -42.16 -15.68
C PHE A 378 -19.36 -41.63 -16.73
N GLY A 379 -18.89 -41.29 -17.93
CA GLY A 379 -19.78 -40.85 -19.00
C GLY A 379 -19.18 -39.81 -19.94
N ALA A 380 -20.09 -38.98 -20.48
CA ALA A 380 -19.87 -38.05 -21.58
C ALA A 380 -18.72 -37.06 -21.33
N ARG A 381 -18.05 -36.68 -22.42
CA ARG A 381 -16.91 -35.76 -22.41
C ARG A 381 -17.39 -34.34 -22.65
N TRP A 382 -16.78 -33.39 -21.96
CA TRP A 382 -17.18 -31.98 -22.00
C TRP A 382 -15.95 -31.06 -22.04
N ARG A 383 -16.11 -29.88 -22.63
CA ARG A 383 -15.02 -28.90 -22.75
C ARG A 383 -14.87 -28.00 -21.52
N TRP A 384 -16.01 -27.62 -20.95
CA TRP A 384 -16.09 -26.67 -19.84
C TRP A 384 -16.79 -27.26 -18.63
N PHE A 385 -16.34 -26.89 -17.43
CA PHE A 385 -16.87 -27.35 -16.16
C PHE A 385 -17.13 -26.19 -15.22
N GLU A 386 -18.15 -26.30 -14.38
CA GLU A 386 -18.45 -25.28 -13.38
C GLU A 386 -18.76 -25.95 -12.06
N VAL A 387 -18.24 -25.40 -10.96
CA VAL A 387 -18.46 -25.96 -9.63
C VAL A 387 -19.26 -24.97 -8.79
N GLU A 388 -20.33 -25.48 -8.21
CA GLU A 388 -21.14 -24.78 -7.24
C GLU A 388 -20.96 -25.45 -5.87
N ILE A 389 -20.75 -24.64 -4.84
CA ILE A 389 -20.49 -25.05 -3.46
C ILE A 389 -21.45 -24.29 -2.55
N GLU A 390 -22.18 -25.01 -1.73
CA GLU A 390 -23.02 -24.45 -0.67
C GLU A 390 -22.54 -25.02 0.67
N CYS A 391 -22.12 -24.18 1.61
CA CYS A 391 -21.64 -24.64 2.90
C CYS A 391 -21.92 -23.64 4.02
N PRO A 392 -22.48 -24.07 5.16
CA PRO A 392 -22.50 -23.27 6.38
C PRO A 392 -21.09 -23.25 6.99
N MET A 393 -20.58 -22.05 7.27
CA MET A 393 -19.19 -21.84 7.66
C MET A 393 -19.08 -21.43 9.13
N ARG A 394 -18.08 -21.98 9.83
CA ARG A 394 -17.71 -21.63 11.20
C ARG A 394 -16.54 -20.65 11.22
N GLU A 395 -16.27 -20.10 12.40
CA GLU A 395 -15.05 -19.36 12.64
C GLU A 395 -13.82 -20.25 12.41
N GLY A 396 -12.88 -19.77 11.57
CA GLY A 396 -11.71 -20.53 11.14
C GLY A 396 -11.94 -21.47 9.95
N ASP A 397 -13.16 -21.60 9.43
CA ASP A 397 -13.42 -22.37 8.20
C ASP A 397 -12.97 -21.57 6.97
N PHE A 398 -12.35 -22.24 6.00
CA PHE A 398 -11.98 -21.67 4.69
C PHE A 398 -11.95 -22.75 3.60
N PHE A 399 -12.13 -22.32 2.35
CA PHE A 399 -11.85 -23.15 1.19
C PHE A 399 -10.47 -22.83 0.61
N GLU A 400 -9.70 -23.87 0.33
CA GLU A 400 -8.34 -23.76 -0.19
C GLU A 400 -8.34 -23.89 -1.72
N ALA A 401 -8.80 -25.04 -2.22
CA ALA A 401 -8.66 -25.41 -3.62
C ALA A 401 -9.72 -26.42 -4.06
N ILE A 402 -9.90 -26.53 -5.37
CA ILE A 402 -10.66 -27.62 -6.00
C ILE A 402 -9.68 -28.50 -6.80
N THR A 403 -9.78 -29.81 -6.63
CA THR A 403 -8.96 -30.79 -7.35
C THR A 403 -9.85 -31.61 -8.29
N PHE A 404 -9.50 -31.59 -9.57
CA PHE A 404 -10.10 -32.42 -10.62
C PHE A 404 -9.19 -33.60 -10.93
N GLU A 405 -9.79 -34.78 -11.08
CA GLU A 405 -9.17 -35.94 -11.71
C GLU A 405 -9.95 -36.25 -12.97
N PHE A 406 -9.31 -36.13 -14.12
CA PHE A 406 -9.97 -36.28 -15.42
C PHE A 406 -9.08 -37.01 -16.42
N THR A 407 -9.68 -37.43 -17.52
CA THR A 407 -8.97 -37.97 -18.69
C THR A 407 -9.20 -37.05 -19.88
N ASN A 408 -8.13 -36.70 -20.57
CA ASN A 408 -8.14 -36.06 -21.87
C ASN A 408 -7.82 -37.14 -22.92
N PRO A 409 -8.63 -37.36 -23.96
CA PRO A 409 -8.37 -38.36 -25.00
C PRO A 409 -7.31 -37.91 -26.02
N MET A 410 -6.98 -36.62 -26.09
CA MET A 410 -5.91 -36.08 -26.95
C MET A 410 -4.51 -36.20 -26.31
N LEU A 411 -4.41 -36.77 -25.10
CA LEU A 411 -3.20 -37.03 -24.30
C LEU A 411 -3.21 -38.47 -23.76
#